data_AF-A0A1L9T9V9-F1
#
_entry.id   AF-A0A1L9T9V9-F1
#
_cell.length_a   1.000
_cell.length_b   1.000
_cell.length_c   1.000
_cell.angle_alpha   90.00
_cell.angle_beta   90.00
_cell.angle_gamma   90.00
#
_symmetry.space_group_name_H-M   'P 1'
#
loop_
_entity.id
_entity.type
_entity.pdbx_description
1 polymer ?
#
loop_
_entity_poly.entity_id
_entity_poly.type
_entity_poly.pdbx_seq_one_letter_code
_entity_poly.pdbx_strand_id
1 'polypeptide(L)'
;MKPVATLIRSLLQPEFNVVYAGHNLPAAQNEVPLIIAGRAPSVDSLHTQVGSNDFTVPPRAVILGGGWSEAAFQSMYSACAEACGGHESIHVPFLRTDNSLTDKLAATGQGPAHSSPQYPGAVAQRLKNKLQEVGLTPGSTENPGGIAGKDYWF
;
A
#
# COMPACT_ATOMS: atom_id res chain seq x y z
N MET A 1 8.53 -20.20 5.03
CA MET A 1 7.86 -19.58 3.87
C MET A 1 8.02 -18.07 4.01
N LYS A 2 8.48 -17.34 2.97
CA LYS A 2 8.56 -15.86 3.06
C LYS A 2 7.15 -15.29 3.16
N PRO A 3 6.88 -14.30 4.03
CA PRO A 3 5.58 -13.63 4.07
C PRO A 3 5.21 -13.05 2.70
N VAL A 4 3.92 -13.06 2.35
CA VAL A 4 3.41 -12.54 1.07
C VAL A 4 3.86 -11.09 0.82
N ALA A 5 3.84 -10.24 1.86
CA ALA A 5 4.30 -8.86 1.76
C ALA A 5 5.79 -8.74 1.34
N THR A 6 6.65 -9.64 1.82
CA THR A 6 8.07 -9.69 1.44
C THR A 6 8.25 -10.06 -0.04
N LEU A 7 7.44 -11.00 -0.53
CA LEU A 7 7.45 -11.40 -1.94
C LEU A 7 6.94 -10.26 -2.83
N ILE A 8 5.81 -9.63 -2.47
CA ILE A 8 5.27 -8.49 -3.21
C ILE A 8 6.27 -7.34 -3.26
N ARG A 9 6.90 -6.97 -2.12
CA ARG A 9 7.98 -5.96 -2.11
C ARG A 9 9.08 -6.30 -3.12
N SER A 10 9.55 -7.54 -3.12
CA SER A 10 10.63 -7.97 -4.02
C SER A 10 10.20 -7.87 -5.48
N LEU A 11 8.94 -8.16 -5.79
CA LEU A 11 8.36 -8.08 -7.14
C LEU A 11 8.10 -6.65 -7.60
N LEU A 12 7.99 -5.68 -6.70
CA LEU A 12 7.85 -4.26 -7.03
C LEU A 12 9.19 -3.59 -7.34
N GLN A 13 10.30 -4.18 -6.92
CA GLN A 13 11.64 -3.69 -7.20
C GLN A 13 12.12 -4.17 -8.58
N PRO A 14 12.96 -3.37 -9.27
CA PRO A 14 13.49 -2.06 -8.85
C PRO A 14 12.56 -0.89 -9.19
N GLU A 15 11.43 -1.12 -9.88
CA GLU A 15 10.63 -0.03 -10.45
C GLU A 15 9.98 0.88 -9.39
N PHE A 16 9.63 0.30 -8.23
CA PHE A 16 9.03 1.03 -7.12
C PHE A 16 9.84 0.80 -5.84
N ASN A 17 10.21 1.90 -5.17
CA ASN A 17 10.77 1.82 -3.84
C ASN A 17 9.65 1.60 -2.81
N VAL A 18 9.78 0.55 -2.01
CA VAL A 18 8.87 0.27 -0.90
C VAL A 18 9.51 0.76 0.39
N VAL A 19 9.17 2.00 0.78
CA VAL A 19 9.74 2.66 1.96
C VAL A 19 9.24 2.06 3.27
N TYR A 20 8.01 1.54 3.28
CA TYR A 20 7.37 0.92 4.43
C TYR A 20 6.54 -0.29 4.00
N ALA A 21 6.65 -1.40 4.73
CA ALA A 21 5.89 -2.62 4.48
C ALA A 21 5.63 -3.39 5.78
N GLY A 22 4.70 -2.86 6.60
CA GLY A 22 4.30 -3.46 7.86
C GLY A 22 3.39 -4.68 7.72
N HIS A 23 3.50 -5.61 8.68
CA HIS A 23 2.65 -6.81 8.79
C HIS A 23 1.74 -6.78 10.02
N ASN A 24 1.94 -5.79 10.88
CA ASN A 24 1.19 -5.59 12.11
C ASN A 24 0.19 -4.44 11.88
N LEU A 25 -1.09 -4.79 11.76
CA LEU A 25 -2.16 -3.81 11.49
C LEU A 25 -2.21 -2.71 12.56
N PRO A 26 -2.25 -3.02 13.87
CA PRO A 26 -2.19 -2.00 14.92
C PRO A 26 -1.00 -1.05 14.80
N ALA A 27 0.20 -1.57 14.53
CA ALA A 27 1.39 -0.72 14.35
C ALA A 27 1.23 0.17 13.11
N ALA A 28 0.79 -0.39 11.98
CA ALA A 28 0.57 0.34 10.75
C ALA A 28 -0.50 1.45 10.89
N GLN A 29 -1.54 1.22 11.69
CA GLN A 29 -2.56 2.24 11.97
C GLN A 29 -2.00 3.46 12.70
N ASN A 30 -0.91 3.31 13.47
CA ASN A 30 -0.24 4.43 14.15
C ASN A 30 0.87 5.05 13.29
N GLU A 31 1.63 4.23 12.57
CA GLU A 31 2.83 4.67 11.87
C GLU A 31 2.54 5.26 10.49
N VAL A 32 1.59 4.69 9.72
CA VAL A 32 1.27 5.18 8.37
C VAL A 32 0.81 6.64 8.39
N PRO A 33 -0.11 7.08 9.29
CA PRO A 33 -0.50 8.49 9.40
C PRO A 33 0.69 9.43 9.65
N LEU A 34 1.65 9.02 10.47
CA LEU A 34 2.85 9.79 10.77
C LEU A 34 3.76 9.91 9.55
N ILE A 35 3.99 8.81 8.83
CA ILE A 35 4.83 8.75 7.63
C ILE A 35 4.25 9.67 6.54
N ILE A 36 2.95 9.55 6.25
CA ILE A 36 2.34 10.40 5.21
C ILE A 36 2.24 11.87 5.63
N ALA A 37 2.23 12.18 6.93
CA ALA A 37 2.27 13.56 7.41
C ALA A 37 3.70 14.15 7.42
N GLY A 38 4.70 13.43 6.91
CA GLY A 38 6.10 13.87 6.90
C GLY A 38 6.77 13.81 8.29
N ARG A 39 6.18 13.11 9.25
CA ARG A 39 6.65 12.98 10.64
C ARG A 39 7.05 11.54 10.94
N ALA A 40 8.02 11.02 10.19
CA ALA A 40 8.43 9.62 10.27
C ALA A 40 8.67 9.17 11.74
N PRO A 41 8.22 7.96 12.12
CA PRO A 41 8.51 7.40 13.45
C PRO A 41 10.03 7.28 13.66
N SER A 42 10.48 7.41 14.91
CA SER A 42 11.90 7.15 15.22
C SER A 42 12.22 5.68 14.96
N VAL A 43 13.45 5.38 14.54
CA VAL A 43 13.90 3.99 14.29
C VAL A 43 13.67 3.08 15.50
N ASP A 44 13.83 3.61 16.72
CA ASP A 44 13.63 2.87 17.96
C ASP A 44 12.15 2.55 18.26
N SER A 45 11.23 3.33 17.68
CA SER A 45 9.78 3.17 17.85
C SER A 45 9.11 2.42 16.71
N LEU A 46 9.78 2.32 15.55
CA LEU A 46 9.24 1.69 14.35
C LEU A 46 9.16 0.17 14.53
N HIS A 47 7.98 -0.41 14.31
CA HIS A 47 7.83 -1.85 14.40
C HIS A 47 8.67 -2.59 13.34
N THR A 48 8.99 -3.86 13.62
CA THR A 48 9.70 -4.72 12.66
C THR A 48 8.90 -4.88 11.37
N GLN A 49 9.50 -4.43 10.26
CA GLN A 49 8.90 -4.44 8.93
C GLN A 49 9.97 -4.60 7.83
N VAL A 50 9.56 -4.72 6.56
CA VAL A 50 10.47 -5.10 5.45
C VAL A 50 10.75 -4.01 4.42
N GLY A 51 10.38 -2.76 4.64
CA GLY A 51 10.64 -1.60 3.77
C GLY A 51 12.06 -1.03 3.91
N SER A 52 12.41 -0.04 3.08
CA SER A 52 13.73 0.61 3.15
C SER A 52 13.90 1.52 4.37
N ASN A 53 12.81 2.00 4.97
CA ASN A 53 12.78 3.00 6.04
C ASN A 53 13.46 4.32 5.68
N ASP A 54 13.66 4.58 4.38
CA ASP A 54 14.10 5.87 3.90
C ASP A 54 12.89 6.79 3.76
N PHE A 55 12.60 7.51 4.84
CA PHE A 55 11.52 8.50 4.90
C PHE A 55 11.98 9.91 4.52
N THR A 56 13.20 10.07 4.00
CA THR A 56 13.65 11.35 3.43
C THR A 56 12.96 11.66 2.11
N VAL A 57 12.46 10.61 1.44
CA VAL A 57 11.62 10.70 0.24
C VAL A 57 10.16 10.48 0.65
N PRO A 58 9.25 11.42 0.37
CA PRO A 58 7.85 11.26 0.73
C PRO A 58 7.22 10.08 -0.04
N PRO A 59 6.38 9.26 0.60
CA PRO A 59 5.67 8.19 -0.10
C PRO A 59 4.71 8.79 -1.14
N ARG A 60 4.53 8.08 -2.25
CA ARG A 60 3.62 8.50 -3.33
C ARG A 60 2.26 7.81 -3.30
N ALA A 61 2.13 6.71 -2.57
CA ALA A 61 0.91 5.95 -2.41
C ALA A 61 0.95 5.13 -1.12
N VAL A 62 -0.23 4.79 -0.59
CA VAL A 62 -0.40 3.78 0.46
C VAL A 62 -1.06 2.55 -0.14
N ILE A 63 -0.51 1.37 0.13
CA ILE A 63 -1.03 0.11 -0.38
C ILE A 63 -1.50 -0.75 0.79
N LEU A 64 -2.75 -1.20 0.71
CA LEU A 64 -3.38 -2.07 1.69
C LEU A 64 -3.53 -3.48 1.11
N GLY A 65 -2.92 -4.45 1.80
CA GLY A 65 -3.09 -5.87 1.48
C GLY A 65 -4.49 -6.38 1.84
N GLY A 66 -4.81 -7.59 1.41
CA GLY A 66 -6.13 -8.21 1.63
C GLY A 66 -6.53 -8.49 3.08
N GLY A 67 -5.66 -8.20 4.07
CA GLY A 67 -5.97 -8.36 5.50
C GLY A 67 -6.73 -7.19 6.12
N TRP A 68 -6.92 -6.09 5.39
CA TRP A 68 -7.63 -4.91 5.89
C TRP A 68 -9.14 -5.04 5.67
N SER A 69 -9.90 -5.03 6.76
CA SER A 69 -11.36 -4.86 6.69
C SER A 69 -11.71 -3.42 6.29
N GLU A 70 -12.96 -3.20 5.84
CA GLU A 70 -13.47 -1.85 5.57
C GLU A 70 -13.34 -0.95 6.79
N ALA A 71 -13.74 -1.42 7.97
CA ALA A 71 -13.65 -0.65 9.21
C ALA A 71 -12.19 -0.29 9.58
N ALA A 72 -11.26 -1.23 9.41
CA ALA A 72 -9.84 -0.98 9.69
C ALA A 72 -9.26 0.04 8.70
N PHE A 73 -9.62 -0.06 7.42
CA PHE A 73 -9.24 0.93 6.41
C PHE A 73 -9.78 2.31 6.74
N GLN A 74 -11.08 2.44 7.02
CA GLN A 74 -11.69 3.73 7.36
C GLN A 74 -11.05 4.36 8.60
N SER A 75 -10.75 3.55 9.63
CA SER A 75 -10.03 4.01 10.80
C SER A 75 -8.63 4.54 10.46
N MET A 76 -7.86 3.81 9.65
CA MET A 76 -6.52 4.26 9.21
C MET A 76 -6.61 5.51 8.32
N TYR A 77 -7.59 5.57 7.42
CA TYR A 77 -7.81 6.69 6.51
C TYR A 77 -8.18 7.97 7.27
N SER A 78 -9.05 7.88 8.27
CA SER A 78 -9.37 9.01 9.15
C SER A 78 -8.17 9.47 9.98
N ALA A 79 -7.37 8.54 10.51
CA ALA A 79 -6.14 8.90 11.23
C ALA A 79 -5.12 9.59 10.31
N CYS A 80 -5.01 9.14 9.06
CA CYS A 80 -4.23 9.79 8.02
C CYS A 80 -4.71 11.22 7.75
N ALA A 81 -6.02 11.43 7.62
CA ALA A 81 -6.60 12.75 7.44
C ALA A 81 -6.29 13.67 8.63
N GLU A 82 -6.50 13.20 9.86
CA GLU A 82 -6.19 13.96 11.08
C GLU A 82 -4.71 14.34 11.14
N ALA A 83 -3.81 13.39 10.85
CA ALA A 83 -2.37 13.63 10.84
C ALA A 83 -1.94 14.66 9.78
N CYS A 84 -2.63 14.73 8.64
CA CYS A 84 -2.39 15.72 7.58
C CYS A 84 -3.12 17.05 7.80
N GLY A 85 -3.95 17.19 8.84
CA GLY A 85 -4.76 18.39 9.10
C GLY A 85 -6.06 18.49 8.31
N GLY A 86 -6.56 17.36 7.77
CA GLY A 86 -7.84 17.25 7.05
C GLY A 86 -7.77 16.28 5.87
N HIS A 87 -8.93 15.84 5.38
CA HIS A 87 -9.04 14.95 4.21
C HIS A 87 -8.46 15.59 2.94
N GLU A 88 -8.71 16.88 2.73
CA GLU A 88 -8.20 17.65 1.58
C GLU A 88 -6.67 17.78 1.58
N SER A 89 -6.02 17.53 2.72
CA SER A 89 -4.57 17.63 2.89
C SER A 89 -3.84 16.30 2.65
N ILE A 90 -4.58 15.21 2.39
CA ILE A 90 -3.98 13.93 2.03
C ILE A 90 -3.47 14.01 0.58
N HIS A 91 -2.16 13.89 0.39
CA HIS A 91 -1.52 14.05 -0.93
C HIS A 91 -1.25 12.73 -1.69
N VAL A 92 -1.59 11.58 -1.09
CA VAL A 92 -1.38 10.25 -1.67
C VAL A 92 -2.71 9.54 -1.91
N PRO A 93 -2.82 8.71 -2.96
CA PRO A 93 -3.91 7.76 -3.10
C PRO A 93 -3.72 6.54 -2.17
N PHE A 94 -4.82 5.86 -1.90
CA PHE A 94 -4.86 4.57 -1.22
C PHE A 94 -5.24 3.47 -2.21
N LEU A 95 -4.42 2.44 -2.35
CA LEU A 95 -4.69 1.29 -3.22
C LEU A 95 -4.99 0.08 -2.34
N ARG A 96 -6.15 -0.54 -2.54
CA ARG A 96 -6.68 -1.62 -1.71
C ARG A 96 -6.79 -2.89 -2.54
N THR A 97 -6.27 -3.99 -1.99
CA THR A 97 -6.39 -5.30 -2.65
C THR A 97 -7.86 -5.72 -2.69
N ASP A 98 -8.37 -6.06 -3.88
CA ASP A 98 -9.70 -6.60 -4.07
C ASP A 98 -9.70 -8.13 -3.90
N ASN A 99 -10.09 -8.57 -2.71
CA ASN A 99 -10.22 -9.99 -2.40
C ASN A 99 -11.36 -10.64 -3.20
N SER A 100 -12.46 -9.93 -3.45
CA SER A 100 -13.58 -10.46 -4.24
C SER A 100 -13.19 -10.70 -5.70
N LEU A 101 -12.37 -9.81 -6.27
CA LEU A 101 -11.76 -10.03 -7.58
C LEU A 101 -10.83 -11.26 -7.56
N THR A 102 -10.02 -11.41 -6.52
CA THR A 102 -9.13 -12.58 -6.39
C THR A 102 -9.94 -13.88 -6.34
N ASP A 103 -10.96 -13.95 -5.50
CA ASP A 103 -11.84 -15.12 -5.37
C ASP A 103 -12.52 -15.46 -6.70
N LYS A 104 -13.04 -14.44 -7.40
CA LYS A 104 -13.67 -14.59 -8.72
C LYS A 104 -12.69 -15.14 -9.77
N LEU A 105 -11.48 -14.58 -9.83
CA LEU A 105 -10.46 -15.03 -10.80
C LEU A 105 -10.02 -16.47 -10.50
N ALA A 106 -9.88 -16.83 -9.23
CA ALA A 106 -9.56 -18.19 -8.82
C ALA A 106 -10.68 -19.18 -9.20
N ALA A 107 -11.94 -18.84 -8.91
CA ALA A 107 -13.10 -19.67 -9.23
C ALA A 107 -13.30 -19.91 -10.74
N THR A 108 -12.83 -18.98 -11.57
CA THR A 108 -12.94 -19.06 -13.04
C THR A 108 -11.67 -19.58 -13.72
N GLY A 109 -10.63 -19.94 -12.95
CA GLY A 109 -9.34 -20.39 -13.49
C GLY A 109 -8.53 -19.29 -14.20
N GLN A 110 -8.90 -18.03 -14.01
CA GLN A 110 -8.26 -16.85 -14.63
C GLN A 110 -7.17 -16.24 -13.75
N GLY A 111 -6.99 -16.74 -12.53
CA GLY A 111 -5.96 -16.29 -11.61
C GLY A 111 -5.72 -17.26 -10.45
N PRO A 112 -4.68 -17.04 -9.65
CA PRO A 112 -4.35 -17.88 -8.52
C PRO A 112 -5.27 -17.60 -7.31
N ALA A 113 -5.61 -18.67 -6.58
CA ALA A 113 -6.22 -18.56 -5.25
C ALA A 113 -5.25 -17.93 -4.25
N HIS A 114 -5.76 -17.33 -3.17
CA HIS A 114 -4.96 -16.70 -2.10
C HIS A 114 -3.87 -17.62 -1.50
N SER A 115 -4.14 -18.92 -1.43
CA SER A 115 -3.21 -19.92 -0.87
C SER A 115 -2.14 -20.39 -1.85
N SER A 116 -2.23 -20.01 -3.13
CA SER A 116 -1.33 -20.50 -4.16
C SER A 116 0.01 -19.75 -4.15
N PRO A 117 1.13 -20.43 -4.48
CA PRO A 117 2.44 -19.78 -4.61
C PRO A 117 2.50 -18.65 -5.65
N GLN A 118 1.59 -18.65 -6.63
CA GLN A 118 1.51 -17.66 -7.70
C GLN A 118 0.77 -16.38 -7.27
N TYR A 119 0.04 -16.40 -6.15
CA TYR A 119 -0.75 -15.27 -5.67
C TYR A 119 0.04 -13.96 -5.52
N PRO A 120 1.24 -13.94 -4.89
CA PRO A 120 2.02 -12.71 -4.76
C PRO A 120 2.37 -12.08 -6.11
N GLY A 121 2.66 -12.91 -7.12
CA GLY A 121 2.95 -12.47 -8.49
C GLY A 121 1.75 -11.78 -9.13
N ALA A 122 0.57 -12.40 -9.03
CA ALA A 122 -0.66 -11.83 -9.59
C ALA A 122 -1.04 -10.50 -8.91
N VAL A 123 -0.96 -10.43 -7.58
CA VAL A 123 -1.24 -9.20 -6.81
C VAL A 123 -0.26 -8.09 -7.18
N ALA A 124 1.04 -8.39 -7.24
CA ALA A 124 2.05 -7.41 -7.62
C ALA A 124 1.81 -6.88 -9.04
N GLN A 125 1.43 -7.75 -9.99
CA GLN A 125 1.11 -7.30 -11.35
C GLN A 125 -0.14 -6.40 -11.40
N ARG A 126 -1.21 -6.76 -10.70
CA ARG A 126 -2.42 -5.93 -10.64
C ARG A 126 -2.14 -4.57 -9.99
N LEU A 127 -1.33 -4.57 -8.93
CA LEU A 127 -0.86 -3.34 -8.30
C LEU A 127 -0.06 -2.46 -9.28
N LYS A 128 0.92 -3.02 -10.00
CA LYS A 128 1.68 -2.26 -11.01
C LYS A 128 0.77 -1.67 -12.08
N ASN A 129 -0.19 -2.45 -12.58
CA ASN A 129 -1.16 -1.98 -13.55
C ASN A 129 -2.01 -0.83 -12.98
N LYS A 130 -2.48 -0.94 -11.73
CA LYS A 130 -3.27 0.12 -11.11
C LYS A 130 -2.45 1.38 -10.86
N LEU A 131 -1.20 1.25 -10.39
CA LEU A 131 -0.28 2.38 -10.23
C LEU A 131 -0.11 3.13 -11.56
N GLN A 132 0.10 2.41 -12.65
CA GLN A 132 0.19 3.00 -13.98
C GLN A 132 -1.12 3.68 -14.41
N GLU A 133 -2.27 3.03 -14.20
CA GLU A 133 -3.60 3.58 -14.53
C GLU A 133 -3.89 4.90 -13.82
N VAL A 134 -3.49 5.02 -12.54
CA VAL A 134 -3.66 6.28 -11.77
C VAL A 134 -2.53 7.28 -12.02
N GLY A 135 -1.58 6.99 -12.92
CA GLY A 135 -0.49 7.91 -13.29
C GLY A 135 0.71 7.90 -12.33
N LEU A 136 0.81 6.93 -11.43
CA LEU A 136 2.00 6.68 -10.60
C LEU A 136 3.00 5.81 -11.36
N THR A 137 3.69 6.41 -12.32
CA THR A 137 4.70 5.72 -13.14
C THR A 137 6.08 5.74 -12.47
N PRO A 138 6.92 4.71 -12.71
CA PRO A 138 8.32 4.70 -12.29
C PRO A 138 9.09 5.92 -12.83
N GLY A 139 9.95 6.50 -11.99
CA GLY A 139 10.79 7.66 -12.35
C GLY A 139 10.11 9.03 -12.24
N SER A 140 8.79 9.10 -12.02
CA SER A 140 8.11 10.35 -11.67
C SER A 140 8.29 10.71 -10.19
N THR A 141 8.42 12.00 -9.89
CA THR A 141 8.51 12.54 -8.53
C THR A 141 7.21 13.17 -8.03
N GLU A 142 6.23 13.37 -8.91
CA GLU A 142 4.99 14.09 -8.59
C GLU A 142 3.76 13.19 -8.74
N ASN A 143 2.79 13.35 -7.83
CA ASN A 143 1.49 12.71 -7.96
C ASN A 143 0.59 13.53 -8.90
N PRO A 144 -0.16 12.90 -9.81
CA PRO A 144 -1.22 13.58 -10.54
C PRO A 144 -2.20 14.27 -9.58
N GLY A 145 -2.51 15.55 -9.81
CA GLY A 145 -3.34 16.32 -8.87
C GLY A 145 -4.74 15.73 -8.60
N GLY A 146 -5.26 14.91 -9.51
CA GLY A 146 -6.59 14.31 -9.41
C GLY A 146 -6.69 13.02 -8.59
N ILE A 147 -5.61 12.50 -8.00
CA ILE A 147 -5.63 11.20 -7.28
C ILE A 147 -5.41 11.31 -5.77
N ALA A 148 -5.01 12.50 -5.29
CA ALA A 148 -4.77 12.76 -3.88
C ALA A 148 -6.00 12.42 -3.03
N GLY A 149 -5.81 11.68 -1.94
CA GLY A 149 -6.88 11.27 -1.02
C GLY A 149 -7.86 10.22 -1.56
N LYS A 150 -7.78 9.83 -2.83
CA LYS A 150 -8.71 8.84 -3.41
C LYS A 150 -8.32 7.42 -3.06
N ASP A 151 -9.33 6.56 -2.92
CA ASP A 151 -9.14 5.12 -2.78
C ASP A 151 -9.46 4.37 -4.08
N TYR A 152 -8.66 3.35 -4.37
CA TYR A 152 -8.75 2.53 -5.57
C TYR A 152 -8.62 1.06 -5.22
N TRP A 153 -9.42 0.22 -5.87
CA TRP A 153 -9.34 -1.24 -5.76
C TRP A 153 -8.50 -1.83 -6.89
N PHE A 154 -7.73 -2.89 -6.61
CA PHE A 154 -6.89 -3.59 -7.60
C PHE A 154 -6.79 -5.10 -7.38
#